data_AF-A0A6A3I5A2-F1
#
_entry.id   AF-A0A6A3I5A2-F1
#
_cell.length_a   1.000
_cell.length_b   1.000
_cell.length_c   1.000
_cell.angle_alpha   90.00
_cell.angle_beta   90.00
_cell.angle_gamma   90.00
#
_symmetry.space_group_name_H-M   'P 1'
#
loop_
_entity.id
_entity.type
_entity.pdbx_description
1 polymer ?
#
loop_
_entity_poly.entity_id
_entity_poly.type
_entity_poly.pdbx_seq_one_letter_code
_entity_poly.pdbx_strand_id
1 'polypeptide(L)'
;MTLSQSTVHRLLRARRDEVATVAVAAKPATVFDNQDVTAPYTQYSFKLRSANASKEEWGFRKRYSDFYALHHKLRRGRKQWQQSCSKQGEAFETVAKLLQRAAGPEFPRKHVRCDTSAIIHERRLQLMDYVRMLLAVYTDLEVLLGAPGSLKGNFVDDVVCLNTVLVEIQRFLEIPPKRKEAEAKLTRTVMVLQDVEATLNEEGQSPQCCICLGGNGKEDGKEMAQLPCAHVFHEHCIIHWLQCGSTCPMCRRAVENAAS
;
A
#
# COMPACT_ATOMS: atom_id res chain seq x y z
N MET A 1 9.44 2.18 20.58
CA MET A 1 8.03 1.89 20.94
C MET A 1 7.49 0.91 19.91
N THR A 2 7.00 -0.26 20.33
CA THR A 2 6.35 -1.25 19.45
C THR A 2 4.96 -0.74 19.03
N LEU A 3 4.59 -0.83 17.75
CA LEU A 3 3.24 -0.42 17.32
C LEU A 3 2.18 -1.38 17.90
N SER A 4 1.02 -0.85 18.33
CA SER A 4 -0.11 -1.71 18.73
C SER A 4 -0.69 -2.43 17.50
N GLN A 5 -1.31 -3.60 17.72
CA GLN A 5 -2.00 -4.32 16.64
C GLN A 5 -3.13 -3.47 16.02
N SER A 6 -3.84 -2.67 16.83
CA SER A 6 -4.86 -1.72 16.33
C SER A 6 -4.26 -0.66 15.40
N THR A 7 -3.09 -0.12 15.76
CA THR A 7 -2.37 0.86 14.93
C THR A 7 -1.92 0.25 13.60
N VAL A 8 -1.39 -0.99 13.61
CA VAL A 8 -0.99 -1.69 12.38
C VAL A 8 -2.19 -1.94 11.48
N HIS A 9 -3.31 -2.39 12.03
CA HIS A 9 -4.54 -2.62 11.27
C HIS A 9 -5.10 -1.34 10.65
N ARG A 10 -5.16 -0.26 11.44
CA ARG A 10 -5.54 1.08 11.00
C ARG A 10 -4.64 1.56 9.85
N LEU A 11 -3.33 1.38 9.97
CA LEU A 11 -2.37 1.81 8.95
C LEU A 11 -2.51 1.01 7.65
N LEU A 12 -2.66 -0.32 7.75
CA LEU A 12 -2.91 -1.18 6.59
C LEU A 12 -4.20 -0.80 5.86
N ARG A 13 -5.27 -0.52 6.60
CA ARG A 13 -6.54 -0.05 6.01
C ARG A 13 -6.34 1.28 5.28
N ALA A 14 -5.81 2.29 5.96
CA ALA A 14 -5.60 3.62 5.39
C ALA A 14 -4.72 3.57 4.12
N ARG A 15 -3.67 2.73 4.12
CA ARG A 15 -2.82 2.47 2.94
C ARG A 15 -3.60 1.84 1.80
N ARG A 16 -4.38 0.80 2.08
CA ARG A 16 -5.16 0.08 1.06
C ARG A 16 -6.24 0.96 0.44
N ASP A 17 -6.91 1.77 1.25
CA ASP A 17 -7.90 2.73 0.78
C ASP A 17 -7.24 3.76 -0.16
N GLU A 18 -6.07 4.29 0.22
CA GLU A 18 -5.31 5.21 -0.63
C GLU A 18 -4.88 4.55 -1.95
N VAL A 19 -4.31 3.34 -1.90
CA VAL A 19 -3.92 2.56 -3.09
C VAL A 19 -5.12 2.24 -3.99
N ALA A 20 -6.30 1.95 -3.41
CA ALA A 20 -7.51 1.69 -4.18
C ALA A 20 -7.95 2.91 -5.02
N THR A 21 -7.57 4.13 -4.62
CA THR A 21 -7.82 5.35 -5.39
C THR A 21 -6.79 5.62 -6.49
N VAL A 22 -5.69 4.87 -6.55
CA VAL A 22 -4.63 5.10 -7.54
C VAL A 22 -5.08 4.59 -8.91
N ALA A 23 -5.29 5.53 -9.84
CA ALA A 23 -5.56 5.21 -11.23
C ALA A 23 -4.28 4.78 -11.94
N VAL A 24 -4.30 3.59 -12.54
CA VAL A 24 -3.20 3.07 -13.37
C VAL A 24 -3.65 3.10 -14.83
N ALA A 25 -2.85 3.70 -15.69
CA ALA A 25 -3.02 3.73 -17.13
C ALA A 25 -1.76 3.20 -17.83
N ALA A 26 -1.92 2.45 -18.92
CA ALA A 26 -0.79 1.97 -19.72
C ALA A 26 -1.00 2.29 -21.21
N LYS A 27 0.06 2.75 -21.88
CA LYS A 27 0.11 2.98 -23.33
C LYS A 27 1.18 2.06 -23.96
N PRO A 28 0.80 1.12 -24.85
CA PRO A 28 1.76 0.31 -25.58
C PRO A 28 2.40 1.12 -26.72
N ALA A 29 3.65 0.83 -27.02
CA ALA A 29 4.38 1.33 -28.18
C ALA A 29 5.34 0.26 -28.69
N THR A 30 5.47 0.18 -30.01
CA THR A 30 6.52 -0.62 -30.65
C THR A 30 7.82 0.16 -30.58
N VAL A 31 8.85 -0.46 -30.01
CA VAL A 31 10.18 0.13 -29.85
C VAL A 31 11.20 -0.71 -30.62
N PHE A 32 12.09 -0.04 -31.33
CA PHE A 32 13.23 -0.65 -32.00
C PHE A 32 14.45 -0.52 -31.08
N ASP A 33 15.22 -1.59 -30.92
CA ASP A 33 16.47 -1.50 -30.19
C ASP A 33 17.48 -0.73 -31.06
N ASN A 34 18.23 0.20 -30.45
CA ASN A 34 19.29 0.92 -31.16
C ASN A 34 20.41 -0.02 -31.62
N GLN A 35 20.55 -1.19 -30.99
CA GLN A 35 21.54 -2.22 -31.34
C GLN A 35 20.98 -3.29 -32.29
N ASP A 36 19.66 -3.49 -32.29
CA ASP A 36 18.98 -4.46 -33.16
C ASP A 36 17.64 -3.90 -33.67
N VAL A 37 17.72 -3.22 -34.81
CA VAL A 37 16.55 -2.68 -35.52
C VAL A 37 15.68 -3.77 -36.18
N THR A 38 16.14 -5.02 -36.23
CA THR A 38 15.42 -6.11 -36.91
C THR A 38 14.40 -6.80 -36.02
N ALA A 39 14.51 -6.65 -34.69
CA ALA A 39 13.65 -7.29 -33.71
C ALA A 39 12.94 -6.26 -32.79
N PRO A 40 11.89 -5.57 -33.28
CA PRO A 40 11.12 -4.65 -32.45
C PRO A 40 10.40 -5.38 -31.30
N TYR A 41 10.19 -4.68 -30.20
CA TYR A 41 9.45 -5.20 -29.05
C TYR A 41 8.38 -4.22 -28.56
N THR A 42 7.35 -4.75 -27.89
CA THR A 42 6.33 -3.92 -27.25
C THR A 42 6.81 -3.41 -25.90
N GLN A 43 6.86 -2.09 -25.74
CA GLN A 43 7.07 -1.42 -24.47
C GLN A 43 5.77 -0.78 -23.99
N TYR A 44 5.52 -0.83 -22.68
CA TYR A 44 4.35 -0.25 -22.04
C TYR A 44 4.80 0.93 -21.19
N SER A 45 4.22 2.11 -21.45
CA SER A 45 4.39 3.30 -20.64
C SER A 45 3.26 3.37 -19.62
N PHE A 46 3.57 3.17 -18.35
CA PHE A 46 2.62 3.25 -17.24
C PHE A 46 2.58 4.65 -16.67
N LYS A 47 1.38 5.10 -16.30
CA LYS A 47 1.12 6.31 -15.53
C LYS A 47 0.22 5.95 -14.35
N LEU A 48 0.64 6.35 -13.16
CA LEU A 48 -0.07 6.16 -11.91
C LEU A 48 -0.43 7.53 -11.37
N ARG A 49 -1.68 7.71 -10.97
CA ARG A 49 -2.20 8.98 -10.44
C ARG A 49 -3.00 8.73 -9.18
N SER A 50 -2.61 9.38 -8.08
CA SER A 50 -3.40 9.37 -6.85
C SER A 50 -4.62 10.28 -6.99
N ALA A 51 -5.77 9.84 -6.48
CA ALA A 51 -6.97 10.67 -6.42
C ALA A 51 -7.00 11.60 -5.19
N ASN A 52 -6.01 11.47 -4.29
CA ASN A 52 -5.94 12.27 -3.07
C ASN A 52 -5.55 13.73 -3.36
N ALA A 53 -5.56 14.56 -2.30
CA ALA A 53 -5.27 15.98 -2.37
C ALA A 53 -3.90 16.32 -2.99
N SER A 54 -2.91 15.42 -2.94
CA SER A 54 -1.58 15.69 -3.50
C SER A 54 -1.53 15.63 -5.02
N LYS A 55 -2.55 15.03 -5.69
CA LYS A 55 -2.63 14.85 -7.15
C LYS A 55 -1.34 14.30 -7.75
N GLU A 56 -0.61 13.49 -6.99
CA GLU A 56 0.67 12.94 -7.40
C GLU A 56 0.49 12.06 -8.64
N GLU A 57 1.33 12.29 -9.65
CA GLU A 57 1.44 11.45 -10.84
C GLU A 57 2.89 11.01 -11.02
N TRP A 58 3.10 9.73 -11.29
CA TRP A 58 4.39 9.20 -11.73
C TRP A 58 4.19 8.14 -12.79
N GLY A 59 5.27 7.76 -13.46
CA GLY A 59 5.20 6.76 -14.51
C GLY A 59 6.53 6.13 -14.79
N PHE A 60 6.48 4.96 -15.40
CA PHE A 60 7.64 4.17 -15.74
C PHE A 60 7.40 3.40 -17.04
N ARG A 61 8.47 2.90 -17.65
CA ARG A 61 8.42 2.13 -18.89
C ARG A 61 9.01 0.75 -18.68
N LYS A 62 8.28 -0.28 -19.11
CA LYS A 62 8.67 -1.69 -18.99
C LYS A 62 8.14 -2.50 -20.17
N ARG A 63 8.88 -3.53 -20.57
CA ARG A 63 8.40 -4.59 -21.49
C ARG A 63 7.88 -5.77 -20.67
N TYR A 64 7.11 -6.65 -21.31
CA TYR A 64 6.55 -7.85 -20.65
C TYR A 64 7.63 -8.69 -19.95
N SER A 65 8.81 -8.84 -20.55
CA SER A 65 9.90 -9.62 -19.96
C SER A 65 10.45 -9.02 -18.67
N ASP A 66 10.33 -7.71 -18.45
CA ASP A 66 10.74 -7.09 -17.19
C ASP A 66 9.81 -7.55 -16.06
N PHE A 67 8.49 -7.52 -16.32
CA PHE A 67 7.48 -8.04 -15.39
C PHE A 67 7.69 -9.53 -15.10
N TYR A 68 7.95 -10.31 -16.15
CA TYR A 68 8.24 -11.74 -16.00
C TYR A 68 9.49 -11.98 -15.14
N ALA A 69 10.56 -11.20 -15.36
CA ALA A 69 11.78 -11.29 -14.56
C ALA A 69 11.52 -10.94 -13.09
N LEU A 70 10.77 -9.86 -12.81
CA LEU A 70 10.35 -9.52 -11.45
C LEU A 70 9.53 -10.66 -10.83
N HIS A 71 8.48 -11.14 -11.50
CA HIS A 71 7.62 -12.22 -10.98
C HIS A 71 8.44 -13.46 -10.59
N HIS A 72 9.42 -13.86 -11.41
CA HIS A 72 10.34 -14.95 -11.09
C HIS A 72 11.21 -14.65 -9.87
N LYS A 73 11.73 -13.43 -9.72
CA LYS A 73 12.46 -13.03 -8.50
C LYS A 73 11.57 -13.12 -7.26
N LEU A 74 10.35 -12.56 -7.34
CA LEU A 74 9.38 -12.60 -6.24
C LEU A 74 8.99 -14.03 -5.86
N ARG A 75 8.82 -14.91 -6.85
CA ARG A 75 8.53 -16.34 -6.63
C ARG A 75 9.68 -17.05 -5.94
N ARG A 76 10.93 -16.73 -6.27
CA ARG A 76 12.11 -17.27 -5.55
C ARG A 76 12.16 -16.75 -4.11
N GLY A 77 12.00 -15.44 -3.91
CA GLY A 77 11.96 -14.83 -2.58
C GLY A 77 10.86 -15.44 -1.70
N ARG A 78 9.65 -15.62 -2.23
CA ARG A 78 8.56 -16.30 -1.53
C ARG A 78 8.92 -17.73 -1.11
N LYS A 79 9.51 -18.52 -2.02
CA LYS A 79 9.91 -19.90 -1.70
C LYS A 79 10.96 -19.93 -0.59
N GLN A 80 11.97 -19.06 -0.66
CA GLN A 80 13.01 -18.95 0.36
C GLN A 80 12.42 -18.57 1.72
N TRP A 81 11.56 -17.54 1.75
CA TRP A 81 10.87 -17.09 2.96
C TRP A 81 9.98 -18.19 3.54
N GLN A 82 9.15 -18.86 2.72
CA GLN A 82 8.28 -19.95 3.19
C GLN A 82 9.04 -21.11 3.83
N GLN A 83 10.22 -21.44 3.33
CA GLN A 83 11.06 -22.48 3.92
C GLN A 83 11.54 -22.09 5.31
N SER A 84 12.00 -20.84 5.46
CA SER A 84 12.49 -20.27 6.72
C SER A 84 11.39 -20.15 7.79
N CYS A 85 10.17 -19.82 7.37
CA CYS A 85 9.06 -19.46 8.28
C CYS A 85 8.10 -20.60 8.66
N SER A 86 8.37 -21.84 8.26
CA SER A 86 7.43 -22.98 8.26
C SER A 86 6.81 -23.40 9.61
N LYS A 87 7.05 -22.69 10.72
CA LYS A 87 6.60 -23.03 12.09
C LYS A 87 6.00 -21.87 12.92
N GLN A 88 5.65 -20.71 12.34
CA GLN A 88 5.72 -19.43 13.10
C GLN A 88 4.41 -18.62 13.31
N GLY A 89 3.21 -19.15 13.04
CA GLY A 89 1.93 -18.54 13.49
C GLY A 89 1.29 -17.51 12.54
N GLU A 90 0.39 -16.66 13.05
CA GLU A 90 -0.58 -15.87 12.26
C GLU A 90 0.01 -14.69 11.45
N ALA A 91 1.02 -13.99 11.98
CA ALA A 91 1.68 -12.88 11.26
C ALA A 91 2.32 -13.37 9.94
N PHE A 92 2.79 -14.61 9.92
CA PHE A 92 3.35 -15.26 8.74
C PHE A 92 2.28 -15.61 7.72
N GLU A 93 1.08 -15.99 8.13
CA GLU A 93 -0.02 -16.28 7.20
C GLU A 93 -0.41 -15.03 6.39
N THR A 94 -0.40 -13.85 7.02
CA THR A 94 -0.66 -12.58 6.34
C THR A 94 0.41 -12.28 5.29
N VAL A 95 1.69 -12.38 5.65
CA VAL A 95 2.81 -12.18 4.72
C VAL A 95 2.81 -13.23 3.61
N ALA A 96 2.51 -14.49 3.91
CA ALA A 96 2.41 -15.57 2.94
C ALA A 96 1.35 -15.27 1.88
N LYS A 97 0.16 -14.81 2.30
CA LYS A 97 -0.92 -14.37 1.39
C LYS A 97 -0.49 -13.20 0.51
N LEU A 98 0.21 -12.20 1.07
CA LEU A 98 0.73 -11.07 0.30
C LEU A 98 1.73 -11.50 -0.78
N LEU A 99 2.73 -12.30 -0.40
CA LEU A 99 3.70 -12.82 -1.34
C LEU A 99 3.07 -13.76 -2.38
N GLN A 100 2.06 -14.53 -1.99
CA GLN A 100 1.30 -15.39 -2.90
C GLN A 100 0.52 -14.59 -3.94
N ARG A 101 -0.06 -13.43 -3.59
CA ARG A 101 -0.68 -12.52 -4.57
C ARG A 101 0.36 -11.98 -5.55
N ALA A 102 1.54 -11.57 -5.06
CA ALA A 102 2.61 -11.01 -5.89
C ALA A 102 3.27 -12.01 -6.84
N ALA A 103 3.48 -13.24 -6.36
CA ALA A 103 4.23 -14.29 -7.05
C ALA A 103 3.35 -15.49 -7.44
N GLY A 104 2.04 -15.26 -7.53
CA GLY A 104 1.02 -16.28 -7.72
C GLY A 104 0.72 -16.63 -9.18
N PRO A 105 -0.27 -17.50 -9.41
CA PRO A 105 -0.72 -17.92 -10.74
C PRO A 105 -1.49 -16.82 -11.49
N GLU A 106 -1.85 -15.73 -10.82
CA GLU A 106 -2.56 -14.58 -11.40
C GLU A 106 -1.68 -13.75 -12.36
N PHE A 107 -0.38 -14.07 -12.46
CA PHE A 107 0.52 -13.37 -13.37
C PHE A 107 0.17 -13.63 -14.85
N PRO A 108 0.23 -12.60 -15.72
CA PRO A 108 0.01 -12.72 -17.16
C PRO A 108 0.76 -13.88 -17.81
N ARG A 109 0.09 -14.63 -18.70
CA ARG A 109 0.71 -15.78 -19.37
C ARG A 109 1.74 -15.35 -20.42
N LYS A 110 2.82 -16.13 -20.55
CA LYS A 110 3.84 -15.91 -21.58
C LYS A 110 3.36 -16.47 -22.93
N HIS A 111 3.32 -15.61 -23.94
CA HIS A 111 3.16 -16.03 -25.34
C HIS A 111 4.55 -16.23 -25.97
N VAL A 112 4.76 -17.37 -26.63
CA VAL A 112 6.01 -17.71 -27.32
C VAL A 112 5.85 -17.46 -28.82
N ARG A 113 5.55 -16.21 -29.18
CA ARG A 113 5.37 -15.72 -30.55
C ARG A 113 5.47 -14.19 -30.57
N CYS A 114 5.53 -13.60 -31.76
CA CYS A 114 5.47 -12.14 -31.93
C CYS A 114 4.18 -11.55 -31.36
N ASP A 115 4.27 -10.31 -30.88
CA ASP A 115 3.15 -9.61 -30.28
C ASP A 115 2.15 -9.18 -31.37
N THR A 116 0.94 -9.74 -31.30
CA THR A 116 -0.20 -9.29 -32.10
C THR A 116 -0.96 -8.18 -31.37
N SER A 117 -1.80 -7.42 -32.06
CA SER A 117 -2.67 -6.41 -31.43
C SER A 117 -3.53 -6.98 -30.30
N ALA A 118 -4.02 -8.21 -30.45
CA ALA A 118 -4.76 -8.94 -29.41
C ALA A 118 -3.90 -9.23 -28.17
N ILE A 119 -2.67 -9.73 -28.37
CA ILE A 119 -1.72 -10.00 -27.27
C ILE A 119 -1.35 -8.70 -26.54
N ILE A 120 -1.14 -7.62 -27.28
CA ILE A 120 -0.80 -6.31 -26.71
C ILE A 120 -1.97 -5.79 -25.87
N HIS A 121 -3.20 -5.92 -26.36
CA HIS A 121 -4.40 -5.51 -25.62
C HIS A 121 -4.59 -6.33 -24.35
N GLU A 122 -4.48 -7.66 -24.44
CA GLU A 122 -4.57 -8.57 -23.30
C GLU A 122 -3.52 -8.23 -22.23
N ARG A 123 -2.23 -8.17 -22.62
CA ARG A 123 -1.13 -7.84 -21.72
C ARG A 123 -1.31 -6.48 -21.08
N ARG A 124 -1.78 -5.48 -21.83
CA ARG A 124 -2.01 -4.12 -21.29
C ARG A 124 -2.93 -4.16 -20.08
N LEU A 125 -4.07 -4.85 -20.18
CA LEU A 125 -5.03 -4.95 -19.08
C LEU A 125 -4.44 -5.72 -17.89
N GLN A 126 -3.92 -6.92 -18.14
CA GLN A 126 -3.41 -7.77 -17.07
C GLN A 126 -2.17 -7.17 -16.37
N LEU A 127 -1.31 -6.45 -17.10
CA LEU A 127 -0.16 -5.76 -16.51
C LEU A 127 -0.59 -4.54 -15.69
N MET A 128 -1.65 -3.82 -16.07
CA MET A 128 -2.20 -2.74 -15.23
C MET A 128 -2.71 -3.31 -13.90
N ASP A 129 -3.41 -4.44 -13.92
CA ASP A 129 -3.89 -5.11 -12.71
C ASP A 129 -2.72 -5.62 -11.85
N TYR A 130 -1.70 -6.18 -12.49
CA TYR A 130 -0.49 -6.61 -11.81
C TYR A 130 0.25 -5.44 -11.15
N VAL A 131 0.32 -4.26 -11.79
CA VAL A 131 0.89 -3.04 -11.20
C VAL A 131 0.11 -2.59 -9.95
N ARG A 132 -1.22 -2.61 -9.98
CA ARG A 132 -2.05 -2.29 -8.79
C ARG A 132 -1.77 -3.27 -7.65
N MET A 133 -1.69 -4.56 -7.97
CA MET A 133 -1.37 -5.59 -6.99
C MET A 133 0.02 -5.40 -6.40
N LEU A 134 1.04 -5.13 -7.22
CA LEU A 134 2.40 -4.84 -6.74
C LEU A 134 2.44 -3.63 -5.81
N LEU A 135 1.70 -2.56 -6.14
CA LEU A 135 1.61 -1.38 -5.30
C LEU A 135 0.98 -1.70 -3.94
N ALA A 136 -0.11 -2.49 -3.92
CA ALA A 136 -0.73 -2.94 -2.68
C ALA A 136 0.19 -3.81 -1.82
N VAL A 137 0.96 -4.71 -2.44
CA VAL A 137 1.94 -5.54 -1.71
C VAL A 137 3.10 -4.71 -1.18
N TYR A 138 3.58 -3.73 -1.96
CA TYR A 138 4.60 -2.77 -1.51
C TYR A 138 4.14 -2.00 -0.27
N THR A 139 2.94 -1.42 -0.29
CA THR A 139 2.43 -0.64 0.84
C THR A 139 2.20 -1.50 2.08
N ASP A 140 1.69 -2.72 1.91
CA ASP A 140 1.48 -3.63 3.04
C ASP A 140 2.82 -4.09 3.65
N LEU A 141 3.81 -4.43 2.81
CA LEU A 141 5.15 -4.81 3.29
C LEU A 141 5.86 -3.65 3.99
N GLU A 142 5.72 -2.42 3.50
CA GLU A 142 6.28 -1.23 4.15
C GLU A 142 5.76 -1.09 5.59
N VAL A 143 4.45 -1.27 5.79
CA VAL A 143 3.82 -1.22 7.11
C VAL A 143 4.31 -2.35 8.01
N LEU A 144 4.33 -3.58 7.50
CA LEU A 144 4.71 -4.76 8.27
C LEU A 144 6.20 -4.76 8.68
N LEU A 145 7.08 -4.26 7.80
CA LEU A 145 8.51 -4.14 8.07
C LEU A 145 8.83 -2.91 8.94
N GLY A 146 8.05 -1.84 8.83
CA GLY A 146 8.19 -0.62 9.62
C GLY A 146 7.61 -0.70 11.04
N ALA A 147 6.83 -1.74 11.35
CA ALA A 147 6.20 -1.95 12.65
C ALA A 147 7.11 -2.74 13.62
N PRO A 148 7.83 -2.10 14.56
CA PRO A 148 8.62 -2.81 15.56
C PRO A 148 7.77 -3.80 16.35
N GLY A 149 8.15 -5.08 16.30
CA GLY A 149 7.45 -6.18 16.98
C GLY A 149 6.37 -6.90 16.17
N SER A 150 6.08 -6.50 14.93
CA SER A 150 5.10 -7.20 14.07
C SER A 150 5.60 -8.56 13.55
N LEU A 151 6.91 -8.77 13.55
CA LEU A 151 7.57 -10.04 13.23
C LEU A 151 8.37 -10.47 14.49
N LYS A 152 7.76 -11.27 15.39
CA LYS A 152 8.38 -11.68 16.68
C LYS A 152 9.27 -12.93 16.57
N GLY A 153 10.61 -12.78 16.60
CA GLY A 153 11.57 -13.91 16.62
C GLY A 153 12.98 -13.55 16.10
N ASN A 154 13.92 -14.51 16.16
CA ASN A 154 15.31 -14.37 15.66
C ASN A 154 15.35 -14.35 14.12
N PHE A 155 14.83 -13.26 13.52
CA PHE A 155 14.38 -13.19 12.13
C PHE A 155 15.22 -12.31 11.22
N VAL A 156 16.53 -12.24 11.45
CA VAL A 156 17.39 -11.43 10.56
C VAL A 156 17.21 -11.90 9.11
N ASP A 157 17.17 -13.21 8.86
CA ASP A 157 17.03 -13.76 7.52
C ASP A 157 15.64 -13.52 6.89
N ASP A 158 14.55 -13.62 7.67
CA ASP A 158 13.20 -13.38 7.17
C ASP A 158 12.96 -11.91 6.85
N VAL A 159 13.42 -11.02 7.72
CA VAL A 159 13.36 -9.57 7.52
C VAL A 159 14.20 -9.18 6.30
N VAL A 160 15.41 -9.74 6.15
CA VAL A 160 16.25 -9.51 4.97
C VAL A 160 15.57 -10.01 3.69
N CYS A 161 14.91 -11.17 3.71
CA CYS A 161 14.20 -11.71 2.56
C CYS A 161 13.01 -10.81 2.16
N LEU A 162 12.19 -10.40 3.12
CA LEU A 162 11.05 -9.51 2.89
C LEU A 162 11.50 -8.11 2.44
N ASN A 163 12.57 -7.58 3.02
CA ASN A 163 13.16 -6.31 2.59
C ASN A 163 13.71 -6.41 1.16
N THR A 164 14.28 -7.54 0.77
CA THR A 164 14.71 -7.79 -0.61
C THR A 164 13.52 -7.75 -1.56
N VAL A 165 12.39 -8.37 -1.19
CA VAL A 165 11.15 -8.30 -1.97
C VAL A 165 10.64 -6.86 -2.07
N LEU A 166 10.58 -6.13 -0.95
CA LEU A 166 10.17 -4.72 -0.90
C LEU A 166 11.01 -3.86 -1.85
N VAL A 167 12.34 -4.00 -1.80
CA VAL A 167 13.29 -3.23 -2.63
C VAL A 167 13.13 -3.57 -4.11
N GLU A 168 12.94 -4.85 -4.47
CA GLU A 168 12.71 -5.25 -5.86
C GLU A 168 11.41 -4.66 -6.42
N ILE A 169 10.31 -4.67 -5.65
CA ILE A 169 9.05 -4.06 -6.06
C ILE A 169 9.21 -2.53 -6.18
N GLN A 170 9.81 -1.89 -5.18
CA GLN A 170 10.04 -0.44 -5.15
C GLN A 170 10.86 0.03 -6.36
N ARG A 171 11.96 -0.69 -6.65
CA ARG A 171 12.82 -0.40 -7.81
C ARG A 171 12.07 -0.60 -9.11
N PHE A 172 11.26 -1.66 -9.22
CA PHE A 172 10.53 -1.98 -10.44
C PHE A 172 9.44 -0.94 -10.76
N LEU A 173 8.69 -0.49 -9.74
CA LEU A 173 7.64 0.51 -9.87
C LEU A 173 8.17 1.96 -9.93
N GLU A 174 9.49 2.14 -9.78
CA GLU A 174 10.15 3.45 -9.79
C GLU A 174 9.48 4.44 -8.80
N ILE A 175 9.22 3.95 -7.57
CA ILE A 175 8.49 4.72 -6.54
C ILE A 175 9.24 6.04 -6.23
N PRO A 176 8.62 7.22 -6.46
CA PRO A 176 9.29 8.50 -6.30
C PRO A 176 9.44 8.91 -4.82
N PRO A 177 10.43 9.75 -4.46
CA PRO A 177 10.61 10.22 -3.09
C PRO A 177 9.36 10.90 -2.49
N LYS A 178 8.66 11.71 -3.28
CA LYS A 178 7.42 12.40 -2.85
C LYS A 178 6.33 11.42 -2.38
N ARG A 179 6.20 10.28 -3.06
CA ARG A 179 5.27 9.21 -2.66
C ARG A 179 5.65 8.65 -1.29
N LYS A 180 6.94 8.39 -1.06
CA LYS A 180 7.45 7.92 0.23
C LYS A 180 7.24 8.94 1.35
N GLU A 181 7.37 10.23 1.04
CA GLU A 181 7.10 11.32 2.00
C GLU A 181 5.63 11.40 2.37
N ALA A 182 4.73 11.30 1.39
CA ALA A 182 3.28 11.18 1.62
C ALA A 182 2.97 9.94 2.45
N GLU A 183 3.64 8.82 2.14
CA GLU A 183 3.49 7.58 2.85
C GLU A 183 3.91 7.73 4.33
N ALA A 184 5.08 8.32 4.61
CA ALA A 184 5.56 8.62 5.96
C ALA A 184 4.67 9.65 6.70
N LYS A 185 4.06 10.60 5.99
CA LYS A 185 3.09 11.54 6.59
C LYS A 185 1.84 10.82 7.06
N LEU A 186 1.30 9.89 6.25
CA LEU A 186 0.17 9.06 6.66
C LEU A 186 0.50 8.19 7.87
N THR A 187 1.68 7.56 7.89
CA THR A 187 2.12 6.78 9.05
C THR A 187 2.12 7.64 10.33
N ARG A 188 2.72 8.83 10.30
CA ARG A 188 2.71 9.77 11.44
C ARG A 188 1.29 10.17 11.85
N THR A 189 0.42 10.42 10.87
CA THR A 189 -0.99 10.75 11.10
C THR A 189 -1.74 9.63 11.79
N VAL A 190 -1.51 8.38 11.40
CA VAL A 190 -2.16 7.21 12.01
C VAL A 190 -1.61 6.96 13.41
N MET A 191 -0.31 7.17 13.63
CA MET A 191 0.33 6.94 14.93
C MET A 191 -0.17 7.85 16.07
N VAL A 192 -0.74 9.01 15.76
CA VAL A 192 -1.32 9.91 16.78
C VAL A 192 -2.77 9.59 17.12
N LEU A 193 -3.41 8.68 16.38
CA LEU A 193 -4.80 8.30 16.60
C LEU A 193 -4.90 7.25 17.71
N GLN A 194 -5.81 7.48 18.64
CA GLN A 194 -6.14 6.60 19.76
C GLN A 194 -7.45 5.87 19.50
N ASP A 195 -7.57 4.67 20.05
CA ASP A 195 -8.81 3.89 20.00
C ASP A 195 -9.86 4.54 20.90
N VAL A 196 -11.12 4.58 20.44
CA VAL A 196 -12.22 5.13 21.22
C VAL A 196 -12.73 4.06 22.18
N GLU A 197 -12.57 4.26 23.48
CA GLU A 197 -13.29 3.46 24.47
C GLU A 197 -14.79 3.71 24.30
N ALA A 198 -15.56 2.65 24.10
CA ALA A 198 -16.99 2.74 23.81
C ALA A 198 -17.74 3.42 24.97
N THR A 199 -17.89 4.73 24.88
CA THR A 199 -18.61 5.56 25.84
C THR A 199 -19.74 6.27 25.10
N LEU A 200 -20.96 6.06 25.58
CA LEU A 200 -22.07 6.94 25.27
C LEU A 200 -21.78 8.26 25.98
N ASN A 201 -22.13 9.40 25.39
CA ASN A 201 -22.11 10.66 26.14
C ASN A 201 -23.18 10.62 27.25
N GLU A 202 -23.19 11.61 28.14
CA GLU A 202 -24.11 11.68 29.29
C GLU A 202 -25.60 11.62 28.90
N GLU A 203 -25.93 11.87 27.62
CA GLU A 203 -27.28 11.82 27.05
C GLU A 203 -27.60 10.48 26.35
N GLY A 204 -26.73 9.47 26.46
CA GLY A 204 -26.89 8.20 25.76
C GLY A 204 -26.66 8.28 24.24
N GLN A 205 -26.21 9.44 23.74
CA GLN A 205 -25.94 9.68 22.33
C GLN A 205 -24.48 9.39 22.00
N SER A 206 -24.28 8.94 20.78
CA SER A 206 -22.95 8.71 20.21
C SER A 206 -22.30 10.01 19.71
N PRO A 207 -20.96 10.17 19.78
CA PRO A 207 -20.29 11.35 19.25
C PRO A 207 -20.51 11.51 17.73
N GLN A 208 -20.96 12.69 17.29
CA GLN A 208 -21.11 13.05 15.88
C GLN A 208 -19.78 13.54 15.29
N CYS A 209 -19.45 13.16 14.04
CA CYS A 209 -18.24 13.64 13.39
C CYS A 209 -18.45 15.04 12.79
N CYS A 210 -17.79 16.06 13.33
CA CYS A 210 -17.96 17.44 12.84
C CYS A 210 -17.35 17.71 11.45
N ILE A 211 -16.58 16.76 10.89
CA ILE A 211 -15.94 16.92 9.57
C ILE A 211 -16.95 16.62 8.45
N CYS A 212 -17.68 15.51 8.57
CA CYS A 212 -18.66 15.08 7.58
C CYS A 212 -20.11 15.34 8.01
N LEU A 213 -20.32 15.80 9.25
CA LEU A 213 -21.62 15.97 9.90
C LEU A 213 -22.45 14.67 10.02
N GLY A 214 -21.83 13.52 9.74
CA GLY A 214 -22.46 12.20 9.78
C GLY A 214 -22.52 11.60 11.19
N GLY A 215 -23.46 10.67 11.36
CA GLY A 215 -23.68 9.89 12.57
C GLY A 215 -22.57 8.89 12.89
N ASN A 216 -22.80 8.07 13.91
CA ASN A 216 -21.78 7.24 14.53
C ASN A 216 -21.31 6.06 13.68
N GLY A 217 -20.21 5.46 14.11
CA GLY A 217 -19.59 4.32 13.47
C GLY A 217 -20.33 2.98 13.54
N LYS A 218 -21.35 2.85 14.40
CA LYS A 218 -22.10 1.60 14.56
C LYS A 218 -23.26 1.47 13.57
N GLU A 219 -23.92 2.59 13.25
CA GLU A 219 -25.00 2.60 12.25
C GLU A 219 -24.46 2.67 10.82
N ASP A 220 -23.32 3.33 10.61
CA ASP A 220 -22.68 3.50 9.29
C ASP A 220 -21.51 2.53 9.00
N GLY A 221 -21.12 1.69 9.97
CA GLY A 221 -19.95 0.79 9.86
C GLY A 221 -18.58 1.49 9.78
N LYS A 222 -18.50 2.79 10.10
CA LYS A 222 -17.28 3.62 10.01
C LYS A 222 -16.50 3.63 11.33
N GLU A 223 -15.23 3.28 11.32
CA GLU A 223 -14.41 3.33 12.55
C GLU A 223 -14.23 4.76 13.07
N MET A 224 -14.22 4.91 14.39
CA MET A 224 -13.97 6.17 15.08
C MET A 224 -12.57 6.17 15.65
N ALA A 225 -11.93 7.34 15.64
CA ALA A 225 -10.62 7.55 16.23
C ALA A 225 -10.64 8.81 17.12
N GLN A 226 -9.88 8.77 18.21
CA GLN A 226 -9.70 9.88 19.12
C GLN A 226 -8.34 10.54 18.88
N LEU A 227 -8.30 11.88 18.91
CA LEU A 227 -7.04 12.62 18.99
C LEU A 227 -6.57 12.76 20.44
N PRO A 228 -5.27 13.03 20.71
CA PRO A 228 -4.78 13.23 22.08
C PRO A 228 -5.47 14.38 22.85
N CYS A 229 -6.10 15.31 22.13
CA CYS A 229 -6.94 16.36 22.70
C CYS A 229 -8.37 15.90 23.07
N ALA A 230 -8.60 14.59 23.14
CA ALA A 230 -9.84 13.86 23.45
C ALA A 230 -11.00 14.00 22.44
N HIS A 231 -10.84 14.75 21.36
CA HIS A 231 -11.89 14.87 20.33
C HIS A 231 -11.95 13.65 19.42
N VAL A 232 -13.17 13.22 19.08
CA VAL A 232 -13.47 11.99 18.35
C VAL A 232 -14.03 12.29 16.96
N PHE A 233 -13.58 11.55 15.95
CA PHE A 233 -13.97 11.71 14.54
C PHE A 233 -14.07 10.33 13.87
N HIS A 234 -14.71 10.23 12.69
CA HIS A 234 -14.47 9.06 11.85
C HIS A 234 -12.99 9.01 11.47
N GLU A 235 -12.40 7.83 11.55
CA GLU A 235 -10.98 7.59 11.29
C GLU A 235 -10.55 8.14 9.92
N HIS A 236 -11.29 7.79 8.86
CA HIS A 236 -11.00 8.29 7.51
C HIS A 236 -11.09 9.82 7.41
N CYS A 237 -12.07 10.44 8.08
CA CYS A 237 -12.25 11.89 8.05
C CYS A 237 -11.07 12.61 8.70
N ILE A 238 -10.64 12.15 9.88
CA ILE A 238 -9.52 12.79 10.58
C ILE A 238 -8.18 12.52 9.91
N ILE A 239 -7.98 11.32 9.35
CA ILE A 239 -6.79 11.02 8.54
C ILE A 239 -6.69 12.00 7.36
N HIS A 240 -7.78 12.16 6.59
CA HIS A 240 -7.79 13.06 5.44
C HIS A 240 -7.53 14.52 5.84
N TRP A 241 -8.11 14.98 6.95
CA TRP A 241 -7.87 16.31 7.50
C TRP A 241 -6.39 16.54 7.83
N LEU A 242 -5.76 15.59 8.52
CA LEU A 242 -4.35 15.66 8.92
C LEU A 242 -3.36 15.41 7.77
N GLN A 243 -3.84 14.93 6.62
CA GLN A 243 -3.06 14.98 5.38
C GLN A 243 -2.93 16.42 4.83
N CYS A 244 -3.81 17.34 5.20
CA CYS A 244 -3.78 18.73 4.75
C CYS A 244 -3.25 19.70 5.83
N GLY A 245 -3.43 19.39 7.11
CA GLY A 245 -2.97 20.20 8.24
C GLY A 245 -2.43 19.35 9.40
N SER A 246 -2.15 19.97 10.54
CA SER A 246 -1.64 19.29 11.74
C SER A 246 -2.40 19.64 13.02
N THR A 247 -3.64 20.14 12.90
CA THR A 247 -4.44 20.64 14.02
C THR A 247 -5.79 19.95 14.13
N CYS A 248 -6.29 19.79 15.35
CA CYS A 248 -7.64 19.29 15.62
C CYS A 248 -8.72 20.20 14.96
N PRO A 249 -9.69 19.65 14.21
CA PRO A 249 -10.79 20.43 13.63
C PRO A 249 -11.66 21.17 14.67
N MET A 250 -11.78 20.62 15.88
CA MET A 250 -12.64 21.14 16.94
C MET A 250 -11.94 22.25 17.75
N CYS A 251 -10.75 21.96 18.29
CA CYS A 251 -10.08 22.87 19.23
C CYS A 251 -8.83 23.55 18.67
N ARG A 252 -8.46 23.29 17.41
CA ARG A 252 -7.29 23.86 16.71
C ARG A 252 -5.92 23.60 17.35
N ARG A 253 -5.86 22.83 18.45
CA ARG A 253 -4.60 22.37 19.04
C ARG A 253 -3.82 21.52 18.03
N ALA A 254 -2.51 21.77 17.95
CA ALA A 254 -1.60 20.97 17.14
C ALA A 254 -1.60 19.52 17.66
N VAL A 255 -1.47 18.57 16.74
CA VAL A 255 -1.45 17.13 17.03
C VAL A 255 0.00 16.64 17.26
N GLU A 256 0.93 17.57 17.50
CA GLU A 256 2.34 17.25 17.70
C GLU A 256 2.58 16.61 19.08
N ASN A 257 3.03 15.35 19.06
CA ASN A 257 3.61 14.56 20.14
C ASN A 257 2.90 14.63 21.51
N ALA A 258 1.92 13.73 21.71
CA ALA A 258 1.53 13.25 23.03
C ALA A 258 2.63 12.33 23.64
N ALA A 259 3.85 12.83 23.69
CA ALA A 259 4.95 12.29 24.47
C ALA A 259 5.50 13.47 25.30
N SER A 260 4.73 13.85 26.32
CA SER A 260 5.20 14.62 27.46
C SER A 260 4.81 13.85 28.71
#